data_AF-A0A0D0EFM3-F1
#
_entry.id   AF-A0A0D0EFM3-F1
#
_cell.length_a   1.000
_cell.length_b   1.000
_cell.length_c   1.000
_cell.angle_alpha   90.00
_cell.angle_beta   90.00
_cell.angle_gamma   90.00
#
_symmetry.space_group_name_H-M   'P 1'
#
loop_
_entity.id
_entity.type
_entity.pdbx_description
1 polymer ?
#
loop_
_entity_poly.entity_id
_entity_poly.type
_entity_poly.pdbx_seq_one_letter_code
_entity_poly.pdbx_strand_id
1 'polypeptide(L)'
;MSNQLQICQLSFSSEFAFANSIRWPHIGYFEFFIAKNTSKIFLKNKEIGLLVDLLKLINSKVRSSNKNILKKETLLLSFNLFLYELAGTYYRSSWYDNVKHTGNEKIVIHFFRLVELHCRKEHSVKFYANILNVTAGHLTKTVKQVTEITAKQCIENAIILEAKILLQNNDLTILYISEELKFANTSFFSTFFKKHTYLSPSEYRLRLNSN
;
A
#
# COMPACT_ATOMS: atom_id res chain seq x y z
N MET A 1 -14.74 33.05 25.35
CA MET A 1 -14.70 31.57 25.33
C MET A 1 -13.32 31.15 24.86
N SER A 2 -12.58 30.42 25.68
CA SER A 2 -11.22 29.96 25.35
C SER A 2 -11.27 29.05 24.13
N ASN A 3 -10.59 29.41 23.04
CA ASN A 3 -10.33 28.50 21.93
C ASN A 3 -9.44 27.37 22.46
N GLN A 4 -10.05 26.29 22.96
CA GLN A 4 -9.31 25.10 23.35
C GLN A 4 -8.68 24.49 22.10
N LEU A 5 -7.35 24.55 22.04
CA LEU A 5 -6.56 23.84 21.04
C LEU A 5 -6.81 22.33 21.20
N GLN A 6 -7.37 21.70 20.17
CA GLN A 6 -7.53 20.25 20.10
C GLN A 6 -6.41 19.65 19.24
N ILE A 7 -5.68 18.67 19.78
CA ILE A 7 -4.63 17.93 19.07
C ILE A 7 -5.14 16.50 18.82
N CYS A 8 -5.09 16.05 17.57
CA CYS A 8 -5.36 14.66 17.19
C CYS A 8 -4.12 14.11 16.49
N GLN A 9 -3.63 12.95 16.95
CA GLN A 9 -2.42 12.32 16.42
C GLN A 9 -2.71 10.88 15.98
N LEU A 10 -2.21 10.52 14.81
CA LEU A 10 -2.15 9.16 14.30
C LEU A 10 -0.69 8.86 13.95
N SER A 11 -0.14 7.78 14.50
CA SER A 11 1.24 7.36 14.29
C SER A 11 1.26 5.91 13.79
N PHE A 12 2.13 5.63 12.81
CA PHE A 12 2.35 4.31 12.23
C PHE A 12 3.72 4.28 11.54
N SER A 13 4.29 3.08 11.36
CA SER A 13 5.51 2.91 10.55
C SER A 13 5.19 2.94 9.06
N SER A 14 6.18 3.29 8.23
CA SER A 14 6.07 3.19 6.78
C SER A 14 5.77 1.75 6.37
N GLU A 15 6.47 0.79 6.97
CA GLU A 15 6.20 -0.64 6.77
C GLU A 15 4.73 -1.01 6.99
N PHE A 16 4.11 -0.53 8.09
CA PHE A 16 2.70 -0.81 8.37
C PHE A 16 1.78 -0.23 7.28
N ALA A 17 2.01 1.02 6.87
CA ALA A 17 1.22 1.65 5.81
C ALA A 17 1.34 0.90 4.48
N PHE A 18 2.57 0.53 4.09
CA PHE A 18 2.82 -0.23 2.85
C PHE A 18 2.20 -1.64 2.88
N ALA A 19 2.32 -2.35 4.01
CA ALA A 19 1.82 -3.72 4.13
C ALA A 19 0.28 -3.80 4.18
N ASN A 20 -0.40 -2.73 4.59
CA ASN A 20 -1.84 -2.74 4.86
C ASN A 20 -2.66 -1.83 3.94
N SER A 21 -2.07 -1.35 2.84
CA SER A 21 -2.78 -0.55 1.85
C SER A 21 -3.73 -1.41 1.01
N ILE A 22 -4.97 -0.95 0.80
CA ILE A 22 -6.00 -1.67 0.01
C ILE A 22 -5.56 -1.88 -1.43
N ARG A 23 -4.94 -0.86 -2.04
CA ARG A 23 -4.20 -0.99 -3.29
C ARG A 23 -2.73 -0.80 -2.99
N TRP A 24 -1.89 -1.64 -3.58
CA TRP A 24 -0.46 -1.39 -3.56
C TRP A 24 -0.22 -0.05 -4.29
N PRO A 25 0.65 0.82 -3.78
CA PRO A 25 0.54 2.28 -3.85
C PRO A 25 -0.03 2.85 -5.16
N HIS A 26 -1.27 3.36 -5.12
CA HIS A 26 -1.58 4.46 -6.04
C HIS A 26 -0.67 5.60 -5.60
N ILE A 27 0.32 5.93 -6.42
CA ILE A 27 1.44 6.85 -6.13
C ILE A 27 0.96 8.13 -5.44
N GLY A 28 -0.16 8.66 -5.91
CA GLY A 28 -1.28 9.10 -5.06
C GLY A 28 -0.94 9.66 -3.67
N TYR A 29 -1.19 8.79 -2.69
CA TYR A 29 -1.15 9.09 -1.28
C TYR A 29 0.21 8.76 -0.65
N PHE A 30 1.09 8.07 -1.36
CA PHE A 30 2.38 7.64 -0.85
C PHE A 30 3.51 8.64 -1.10
N GLU A 31 3.38 9.48 -2.13
CA GLU A 31 4.27 10.65 -2.30
C GLU A 31 4.28 11.52 -1.03
N PHE A 32 3.17 11.57 -0.28
CA PHE A 32 3.09 12.21 1.04
C PHE A 32 3.97 11.53 2.10
N PHE A 33 3.94 10.20 2.20
CA PHE A 33 4.72 9.45 3.19
C PHE A 33 6.22 9.42 2.88
N ILE A 34 6.56 9.53 1.60
CA ILE A 34 7.92 9.44 1.11
C ILE A 34 8.63 10.80 1.18
N ALA A 35 7.90 11.91 1.04
CA ALA A 35 8.47 13.25 1.11
C ALA A 35 8.96 13.55 2.54
N LYS A 36 10.28 13.71 2.73
CA LYS A 36 10.85 14.09 4.03
C LYS A 36 10.42 15.47 4.54
N ASN A 37 9.85 16.32 3.67
CA ASN A 37 9.38 17.64 4.03
C ASN A 37 7.89 17.61 4.38
N THR A 38 7.57 17.55 5.67
CA THR A 38 6.18 17.67 6.16
C THR A 38 5.66 19.07 5.86
N SER A 39 4.72 19.17 4.92
CA SER A 39 4.13 20.45 4.57
C SER A 39 2.95 20.75 5.48
N LYS A 40 2.93 21.97 6.02
CA LYS A 40 1.75 22.51 6.69
C LYS A 40 0.70 22.79 5.61
N ILE A 41 -0.42 22.10 5.65
CA ILE A 41 -1.57 22.38 4.78
C ILE A 41 -2.63 23.12 5.58
N PHE A 42 -3.13 24.20 4.99
CA PHE A 42 -4.33 24.87 5.47
C PHE A 42 -5.55 24.17 4.87
N LEU A 43 -6.27 23.43 5.72
CA LEU A 43 -7.45 22.68 5.34
C LEU A 43 -8.69 23.56 5.48
N LYS A 44 -9.70 23.37 4.61
CA LYS A 44 -11.01 24.02 4.78
C LYS A 44 -11.76 23.38 5.96
N ASN A 45 -12.63 24.14 6.62
CA ASN A 45 -13.38 23.65 7.80
C ASN A 45 -14.11 22.31 7.57
N LYS A 46 -14.67 22.09 6.37
CA LYS A 46 -15.35 20.83 6.02
C LYS A 46 -14.38 19.64 5.92
N GLU A 47 -13.17 19.86 5.41
CA GLU A 47 -12.12 18.82 5.28
C GLU A 47 -11.55 18.44 6.65
N ILE A 48 -11.38 19.43 7.52
CA ILE A 48 -10.98 19.22 8.92
C ILE A 48 -12.00 18.33 9.63
N GLY A 49 -13.30 18.62 9.49
CA GLY A 49 -14.36 17.83 10.11
C GLY A 49 -14.28 16.34 9.76
N LEU A 50 -14.19 16.03 8.46
CA LEU A 50 -14.09 14.64 7.98
C LEU A 50 -12.84 13.92 8.51
N LEU A 51 -11.66 14.55 8.43
CA LEU A 51 -10.42 13.93 8.91
C LEU A 51 -10.45 13.71 10.43
N VAL A 52 -10.98 14.67 11.19
CA VAL A 52 -11.14 14.55 12.65
C VAL A 52 -12.11 13.43 13.01
N ASP A 53 -13.22 13.29 12.29
CA ASP A 53 -14.19 12.24 12.55
C ASP A 53 -13.65 10.85 12.21
N LEU A 54 -12.84 10.73 11.13
CA LEU A 54 -12.12 9.51 10.82
C LEU A 54 -11.08 9.15 11.89
N LEU A 55 -10.35 10.13 12.43
CA LEU A 55 -9.41 9.91 13.54
C LEU A 55 -10.12 9.45 14.81
N LYS A 56 -11.28 10.04 15.14
CA LYS A 56 -12.11 9.60 16.28
C LYS A 56 -12.62 8.17 16.06
N LEU A 57 -13.05 7.83 14.84
CA LEU A 57 -13.47 6.48 14.48
C LEU A 57 -12.33 5.49 14.70
N ILE A 58 -11.14 5.75 14.14
CA ILE A 58 -9.95 4.91 14.30
C ILE A 58 -9.63 4.74 15.79
N ASN A 59 -9.57 5.82 16.56
CA ASN A 59 -9.27 5.77 18.00
C ASN A 59 -10.31 4.94 18.79
N SER A 60 -11.61 5.07 18.45
CA SER A 60 -12.66 4.26 19.08
C SER A 60 -12.49 2.77 18.79
N LYS A 61 -12.08 2.41 17.57
CA LYS A 61 -11.83 1.02 17.17
C LYS A 61 -10.58 0.46 17.86
N VAL A 62 -9.52 1.24 18.00
CA VAL A 62 -8.30 0.84 18.72
C VAL A 62 -8.63 0.54 20.19
N ARG A 63 -9.32 1.47 20.87
CA ARG A 63 -9.64 1.38 22.30
C ARG A 63 -10.72 0.36 22.65
N SER A 64 -11.62 0.03 21.72
CA SER A 64 -12.70 -0.91 21.95
C SER A 64 -12.18 -2.28 22.38
N SER A 65 -12.54 -2.74 23.58
CA SER A 65 -12.27 -4.10 24.09
C SER A 65 -13.15 -5.17 23.45
N ASN A 66 -14.14 -4.77 22.63
CA ASN A 66 -15.05 -5.69 21.96
C ASN A 66 -14.28 -6.63 21.01
N LYS A 67 -14.40 -7.95 21.24
CA LYS A 67 -13.84 -9.03 20.42
C LYS A 67 -14.67 -9.25 19.15
N ASN A 68 -15.01 -8.18 18.43
CA ASN A 68 -15.60 -8.33 17.10
C ASN A 68 -14.58 -9.03 16.19
N ILE A 69 -14.99 -10.12 15.55
CA ILE A 69 -14.14 -10.91 14.65
C ILE A 69 -13.59 -10.05 13.50
N LEU A 70 -14.33 -9.02 13.08
CA LEU A 70 -13.98 -8.08 12.00
C LEU A 70 -13.27 -6.81 12.49
N LYS A 71 -12.79 -6.78 13.74
CA LYS A 71 -12.16 -5.58 14.33
C LYS A 71 -10.94 -5.13 13.51
N LYS A 72 -10.12 -6.08 13.05
CA LYS A 72 -8.89 -5.77 12.30
C LYS A 72 -9.23 -5.18 10.93
N GLU A 73 -10.15 -5.81 10.22
CA GLU A 73 -10.63 -5.41 8.90
C GLU A 73 -11.25 -4.02 8.96
N THR A 74 -12.15 -3.77 9.92
CA THR A 74 -12.79 -2.45 10.07
C THR A 74 -11.79 -1.36 10.47
N LEU A 75 -10.77 -1.67 11.29
CA LEU A 75 -9.69 -0.74 11.60
C LEU A 75 -8.86 -0.42 10.35
N LEU A 76 -8.48 -1.44 9.57
CA LEU A 76 -7.73 -1.28 8.33
C LEU A 76 -8.49 -0.48 7.27
N LEU A 77 -9.78 -0.74 7.10
CA LEU A 77 -10.64 0.03 6.20
C LEU A 77 -10.74 1.50 6.65
N SER A 78 -10.92 1.74 7.95
CA SER A 78 -10.97 3.11 8.49
C SER A 78 -9.64 3.85 8.30
N PHE A 79 -8.53 3.15 8.51
CA PHE A 79 -7.18 3.68 8.27
C PHE A 79 -6.97 4.03 6.79
N ASN A 80 -7.30 3.12 5.87
CA ASN A 80 -7.16 3.38 4.44
C ASN A 80 -8.07 4.51 3.97
N LEU A 81 -9.31 4.59 4.46
CA LEU A 81 -10.22 5.69 4.17
C LEU A 81 -9.62 7.03 4.61
N PHE A 82 -9.03 7.09 5.81
CA PHE A 82 -8.28 8.26 6.26
C PHE A 82 -7.13 8.62 5.31
N LEU A 83 -6.35 7.64 4.85
CA LEU A 83 -5.28 7.88 3.89
C LEU A 83 -5.78 8.45 2.56
N TYR A 84 -6.89 7.93 2.03
CA TYR A 84 -7.48 8.40 0.77
C TYR A 84 -8.06 9.81 0.89
N GLU A 85 -8.77 10.13 1.97
CA GLU A 85 -9.28 11.48 2.22
C GLU A 85 -8.15 12.49 2.43
N LEU A 86 -7.11 12.08 3.17
CA LEU A 86 -5.92 12.88 3.34
C LEU A 86 -5.31 13.19 1.97
N ALA A 87 -5.01 12.16 1.18
CA ALA A 87 -4.43 12.33 -0.15
C ALA A 87 -5.28 13.15 -1.10
N GLY A 88 -6.60 12.96 -1.11
CA GLY A 88 -7.52 13.78 -1.89
C GLY A 88 -7.43 15.25 -1.51
N THR A 89 -7.23 15.55 -0.22
CA THR A 89 -7.01 16.92 0.24
C THR A 89 -5.65 17.47 -0.18
N TYR A 90 -4.60 16.64 -0.11
CA TYR A 90 -3.27 16.99 -0.61
C TYR A 90 -3.28 17.30 -2.11
N TYR A 91 -3.95 16.50 -2.93
CA TYR A 91 -4.07 16.72 -4.38
C TYR A 91 -4.84 17.97 -4.75
N ARG A 92 -5.86 18.34 -3.97
CA ARG A 92 -6.64 19.57 -4.21
C ARG A 92 -5.91 20.81 -3.72
N SER A 93 -5.11 20.67 -2.67
CA SER A 93 -4.20 21.74 -2.28
C SER A 93 -3.10 21.84 -3.33
N SER A 94 -2.62 23.04 -3.63
CA SER A 94 -1.45 23.26 -4.50
C SER A 94 -0.13 22.70 -3.92
N TRP A 95 -0.21 21.74 -3.00
CA TRP A 95 0.92 21.02 -2.43
C TRP A 95 1.64 20.20 -3.49
N TYR A 96 0.90 19.46 -4.34
CA TYR A 96 1.50 18.59 -5.36
C TYR A 96 2.53 19.33 -6.21
N ASP A 97 2.21 20.57 -6.61
CA ASP A 97 3.08 21.40 -7.44
C ASP A 97 4.32 21.93 -6.69
N ASN A 98 4.31 21.93 -5.36
CA ASN A 98 5.34 22.52 -4.51
C ASN A 98 6.22 21.49 -3.79
N VAL A 99 5.94 20.19 -3.90
CA VAL A 99 6.75 19.14 -3.25
C VAL A 99 8.09 19.00 -3.95
N LYS A 100 9.16 19.37 -3.25
CA LYS A 100 10.52 19.08 -3.70
C LYS A 100 10.94 17.70 -3.25
N HIS A 101 10.83 16.73 -4.15
CA HIS A 101 11.36 15.39 -3.91
C HIS A 101 12.87 15.34 -4.07
N THR A 102 13.54 14.62 -3.17
CA THR A 102 14.97 14.28 -3.33
C THR A 102 15.18 13.35 -4.53
N GLY A 103 16.42 13.23 -5.03
CA GLY A 103 16.73 12.30 -6.12
C GLY A 103 16.34 10.85 -5.79
N ASN A 104 16.58 10.41 -4.56
CA ASN A 104 16.21 9.09 -4.07
C ASN A 104 14.69 8.90 -4.01
N GLU A 105 13.95 9.90 -3.53
CA GLU A 105 12.48 9.86 -3.50
C GLU A 105 11.91 9.76 -4.92
N LYS A 106 12.45 10.52 -5.88
CA LYS A 106 12.06 10.41 -7.29
C LYS A 106 12.28 9.00 -7.84
N ILE A 107 13.43 8.37 -7.57
CA ILE A 107 13.71 6.99 -7.98
C ILE A 107 12.65 6.04 -7.42
N VAL A 108 12.31 6.17 -6.13
CA VAL A 108 11.32 5.32 -5.46
C VAL A 108 9.91 5.53 -6.02
N ILE A 109 9.53 6.78 -6.29
CA ILE A 109 8.25 7.11 -6.93
C ILE A 109 8.16 6.43 -8.30
N HIS A 110 9.17 6.59 -9.15
CA HIS A 110 9.19 5.97 -10.49
C HIS A 110 9.22 4.44 -10.40
N PHE A 111 9.97 3.87 -9.46
CA PHE A 111 9.97 2.43 -9.18
C PHE A 111 8.56 1.92 -8.89
N PHE A 112 7.81 2.58 -8.00
CA PHE A 112 6.44 2.17 -7.70
C PHE A 112 5.52 2.24 -8.93
N ARG A 113 5.64 3.28 -9.78
CA ARG A 113 4.91 3.35 -11.06
C ARG A 113 5.20 2.16 -11.96
N LEU A 114 6.47 1.79 -12.08
CA LEU A 114 6.86 0.64 -12.89
C LEU A 114 6.34 -0.67 -12.31
N VAL A 115 6.36 -0.85 -10.99
CA VAL A 115 5.83 -2.06 -10.34
C VAL A 115 4.32 -2.16 -10.58
N GLU A 116 3.56 -1.08 -10.45
CA GLU A 116 2.12 -1.07 -10.77
C GLU A 116 1.86 -1.51 -12.23
N LEU A 117 2.69 -1.06 -13.17
CA LEU A 117 2.53 -1.37 -14.59
C LEU A 117 3.00 -2.79 -14.98
N HIS A 118 3.99 -3.34 -14.27
CA HIS A 118 4.73 -4.51 -14.74
C HIS A 118 4.74 -5.69 -13.77
N CYS A 119 4.25 -5.58 -12.54
CA CYS A 119 4.39 -6.64 -11.52
C CYS A 119 3.85 -8.00 -11.96
N ARG A 120 2.77 -8.05 -12.76
CA ARG A 120 2.20 -9.31 -13.29
C ARG A 120 3.17 -10.07 -14.19
N LYS A 121 4.10 -9.38 -14.84
CA LYS A 121 5.01 -9.96 -15.84
C LYS A 121 6.45 -10.00 -15.35
N GLU A 122 6.86 -9.05 -14.51
CA GLU A 122 8.26 -8.78 -14.20
C GLU A 122 8.52 -8.87 -12.70
N HIS A 123 9.16 -9.98 -12.29
CA HIS A 123 9.38 -10.32 -10.88
C HIS A 123 10.78 -9.94 -10.37
N SER A 124 11.67 -9.50 -11.26
CA SER A 124 13.09 -9.26 -10.96
C SER A 124 13.36 -7.81 -10.63
N VAL A 125 14.13 -7.54 -9.58
CA VAL A 125 14.59 -6.16 -9.25
C VAL A 125 15.44 -5.58 -10.40
N LYS A 126 16.18 -6.44 -11.12
CA LYS A 126 17.03 -6.06 -12.24
C LYS A 126 16.24 -5.39 -13.37
N PHE A 127 15.06 -5.89 -13.70
CA PHE A 127 14.19 -5.28 -14.72
C PHE A 127 13.90 -3.81 -14.40
N TYR A 128 13.40 -3.54 -13.20
CA TYR A 128 13.07 -2.18 -12.75
C TYR A 128 14.30 -1.28 -12.66
N ALA A 129 15.42 -1.83 -12.16
CA ALA A 129 16.67 -1.08 -12.04
C ALA A 129 17.23 -0.65 -13.40
N ASN A 130 17.14 -1.52 -14.40
CA ASN A 130 17.55 -1.20 -15.77
C ASN A 130 16.73 -0.05 -16.36
N ILE A 131 15.40 -0.05 -16.20
CA ILE A 131 14.53 1.03 -16.70
C ILE A 131 14.87 2.36 -16.00
N LEU A 132 15.19 2.30 -14.71
CA LEU A 132 15.55 3.47 -13.91
C LEU A 132 17.02 3.91 -14.10
N ASN A 133 17.79 3.23 -14.95
CA ASN A 133 19.22 3.49 -15.17
C ASN A 133 20.06 3.45 -13.89
N VAL A 134 19.76 2.52 -12.98
CA VAL A 134 20.50 2.30 -11.73
C VAL A 134 20.86 0.82 -11.56
N THR A 135 21.79 0.51 -10.65
CA THR A 135 22.06 -0.89 -10.31
C THR A 135 20.96 -1.45 -9.42
N ALA A 136 20.69 -2.77 -9.50
CA ALA A 136 19.71 -3.44 -8.65
C ALA A 136 20.03 -3.28 -7.14
N GLY A 137 21.32 -3.26 -6.78
CA GLY A 137 21.78 -3.00 -5.42
C GLY A 137 21.49 -1.56 -4.97
N HIS A 138 21.75 -0.57 -5.83
CA HIS A 138 21.40 0.82 -5.55
C HIS A 138 19.88 0.98 -5.40
N LEU A 139 19.08 0.45 -6.32
CA LEU A 139 17.62 0.50 -6.23
C LEU A 139 17.12 -0.11 -4.92
N THR A 140 17.62 -1.29 -4.55
CA THR A 140 17.21 -1.95 -3.31
C THR A 140 17.56 -1.12 -2.07
N LYS A 141 18.76 -0.53 -2.03
CA LYS A 141 19.19 0.35 -0.94
C LYS A 141 18.31 1.60 -0.86
N THR A 142 18.07 2.26 -1.99
CA THR A 142 17.29 3.49 -2.09
C THR A 142 15.84 3.26 -1.67
N VAL A 143 15.21 2.18 -2.17
CA VAL A 143 13.85 1.80 -1.76
C VAL A 143 13.82 1.52 -0.25
N LYS A 144 14.71 0.68 0.28
CA LYS A 144 14.74 0.36 1.72
C LYS A 144 14.96 1.57 2.61
N GLN A 145 15.78 2.53 2.19
CA GLN A 145 16.02 3.77 2.94
C GLN A 145 14.79 4.68 3.02
N VAL A 146 13.93 4.63 2.01
CA VAL A 146 12.74 5.48 1.91
C VAL A 146 11.51 4.79 2.50
N THR A 147 11.37 3.49 2.32
CA THR A 147 10.12 2.75 2.60
C THR A 147 10.25 1.73 3.73
N GLU A 148 11.45 1.53 4.25
CA GLU A 148 11.83 0.48 5.22
C GLU A 148 11.73 -0.96 4.70
N ILE A 149 11.21 -1.17 3.49
CA ILE A 149 11.08 -2.47 2.83
C ILE A 149 11.96 -2.55 1.58
N THR A 150 12.43 -3.75 1.23
CA THR A 150 13.29 -3.92 0.05
C THR A 150 12.52 -3.81 -1.26
N ALA A 151 13.21 -3.48 -2.36
CA ALA A 151 12.64 -3.50 -3.70
C ALA A 151 12.06 -4.89 -4.07
N LYS A 152 12.67 -5.99 -3.60
CA LYS A 152 12.14 -7.34 -3.84
C LYS A 152 10.81 -7.56 -3.10
N GLN A 153 10.76 -7.24 -1.80
CA GLN A 153 9.53 -7.35 -1.03
C GLN A 153 8.40 -6.50 -1.63
N CYS A 154 8.75 -5.32 -2.14
CA CYS A 154 7.82 -4.46 -2.85
C CYS A 154 7.16 -5.18 -4.04
N ILE A 155 7.97 -5.74 -4.93
CA ILE A 155 7.50 -6.48 -6.10
C ILE A 155 6.67 -7.71 -5.68
N GLU A 156 7.13 -8.46 -4.69
CA GLU A 156 6.42 -9.65 -4.19
C GLU A 156 5.04 -9.29 -3.62
N ASN A 157 4.95 -8.20 -2.84
CA ASN A 157 3.69 -7.73 -2.29
C ASN A 157 2.71 -7.31 -3.40
N ALA A 158 3.19 -6.66 -4.46
CA ALA A 158 2.39 -6.30 -5.62
C ALA A 158 1.84 -7.54 -6.33
N ILE A 159 2.68 -8.55 -6.60
CA ILE A 159 2.27 -9.80 -7.24
C ILE A 159 1.23 -10.54 -6.38
N ILE A 160 1.42 -10.56 -5.06
CA ILE A 160 0.45 -11.20 -4.14
C ILE A 160 -0.90 -10.49 -4.16
N LEU A 161 -0.93 -9.17 -4.28
CA LEU A 161 -2.18 -8.43 -4.41
C LEU A 161 -2.90 -8.81 -5.71
N GLU A 162 -2.19 -8.81 -6.84
CA GLU A 162 -2.75 -9.22 -8.14
C GLU A 162 -3.25 -10.67 -8.10
N ALA A 163 -2.51 -11.58 -7.45
CA ALA A 163 -2.94 -12.96 -7.24
C ALA A 163 -4.24 -13.05 -6.45
N LYS A 164 -4.36 -12.28 -5.35
CA LYS A 164 -5.60 -12.24 -4.56
C LYS A 164 -6.79 -11.72 -5.37
N ILE A 165 -6.59 -10.68 -6.19
CA ILE A 165 -7.62 -10.12 -7.07
C ILE A 165 -8.07 -11.19 -8.08
N LEU A 166 -7.14 -11.85 -8.77
CA LEU A 166 -7.46 -12.90 -9.74
C LEU A 166 -8.17 -14.10 -9.07
N LEU A 167 -7.80 -14.45 -7.83
CA LEU A 167 -8.41 -15.54 -7.08
C LEU A 167 -9.87 -15.29 -6.68
N GLN A 168 -10.33 -14.03 -6.66
CA GLN A 168 -11.73 -13.67 -6.43
C GLN A 168 -12.64 -14.08 -7.60
N ASN A 169 -12.08 -14.22 -8.81
CA ASN A 169 -12.84 -14.72 -9.94
C ASN A 169 -12.80 -16.26 -9.94
N ASN A 170 -13.95 -16.88 -9.67
CA ASN A 170 -14.10 -18.33 -9.62
C ASN A 170 -13.95 -19.02 -10.99
N ASP A 171 -14.13 -18.29 -12.08
CA ASP A 171 -13.99 -18.82 -13.44
C ASP A 171 -12.51 -19.03 -13.84
N LEU A 172 -11.57 -18.39 -13.13
CA LEU A 172 -10.14 -18.52 -13.42
C LEU A 172 -9.56 -19.75 -12.71
N THR A 173 -8.94 -20.65 -13.47
CA THR A 173 -8.22 -21.79 -12.88
C THR A 173 -6.92 -21.34 -12.21
N ILE A 174 -6.43 -22.10 -11.21
CA ILE A 174 -5.14 -21.80 -10.57
C ILE A 174 -3.98 -21.88 -11.59
N LEU A 175 -4.11 -22.74 -12.60
CA LEU A 175 -3.18 -22.82 -13.74
C LEU A 175 -3.16 -21.50 -14.52
N TYR A 176 -4.34 -21.01 -14.94
CA TYR A 176 -4.44 -19.75 -15.67
C TYR A 176 -3.86 -18.58 -14.88
N ILE A 177 -4.15 -18.50 -13.58
CA ILE A 177 -3.61 -17.44 -12.71
C ILE A 177 -2.07 -17.52 -12.64
N SER A 178 -1.51 -18.73 -12.54
CA SER A 178 -0.05 -18.92 -12.58
C SER A 178 0.56 -18.43 -13.89
N GLU A 179 -0.08 -18.70 -15.03
CA GLU A 179 0.38 -18.30 -16.36
C GLU A 179 0.24 -16.79 -16.60
N GLU A 180 -0.88 -16.21 -16.15
CA GLU A 180 -1.16 -14.77 -16.21
C GLU A 180 -0.13 -13.97 -15.41
N LEU A 181 0.24 -14.47 -14.23
CA LEU A 181 1.28 -13.90 -13.37
C LEU A 181 2.70 -14.36 -13.73
N LYS A 182 2.91 -14.98 -14.90
CA LYS A 182 4.23 -15.39 -15.41
C LYS A 182 5.08 -16.23 -14.44
N PHE A 183 4.44 -17.08 -13.63
CA PHE A 183 5.14 -18.11 -12.88
C PHE A 183 5.51 -19.29 -13.79
N ALA A 184 6.66 -19.92 -13.54
CA ALA A 184 7.16 -21.03 -14.35
C ALA A 184 6.21 -22.24 -14.37
N ASN A 185 5.49 -22.47 -13.27
CA ASN A 185 4.40 -23.44 -13.18
C ASN A 185 3.55 -23.18 -11.93
N THR A 186 2.41 -23.87 -11.86
CA THR A 186 1.44 -23.79 -10.77
C THR A 186 2.03 -24.11 -9.40
N SER A 187 3.04 -24.97 -9.33
CA SER A 187 3.73 -25.31 -8.08
C SER A 187 4.55 -24.14 -7.55
N PHE A 188 5.33 -23.47 -8.40
CA PHE A 188 6.06 -22.24 -8.02
C PHE A 188 5.10 -21.14 -7.56
N PHE A 189 4.00 -20.92 -8.29
CA PHE A 189 2.97 -19.99 -7.87
C PHE A 189 2.39 -20.36 -6.50
N SER A 190 2.02 -21.63 -6.30
CA SER A 190 1.41 -22.09 -5.05
C SER A 190 2.35 -21.95 -3.85
N THR A 191 3.63 -22.29 -4.02
CA THR A 191 4.66 -22.11 -2.98
C THR A 191 4.87 -20.63 -2.67
N PHE A 192 4.97 -19.78 -3.69
CA PHE A 192 5.07 -18.34 -3.54
C PHE A 192 3.87 -17.78 -2.77
N PHE A 193 2.65 -18.07 -3.23
CA PHE A 193 1.43 -17.58 -2.60
C PHE A 193 1.30 -18.05 -1.14
N LYS A 194 1.60 -19.32 -0.87
CA LYS A 194 1.58 -19.88 0.49
C LYS A 194 2.63 -19.27 1.41
N LYS A 195 3.83 -18.98 0.91
CA LYS A 195 4.87 -18.28 1.67
C LYS A 195 4.41 -16.91 2.16
N HIS A 196 3.65 -16.19 1.35
CA HIS A 196 3.22 -14.81 1.67
C HIS A 196 1.86 -14.72 2.37
N THR A 197 0.99 -15.72 2.21
CA THR A 197 -0.38 -15.68 2.76
C THR A 197 -0.67 -16.73 3.82
N TYR A 198 0.26 -17.68 4.02
CA TYR A 198 0.10 -18.88 4.85
C TYR A 198 -0.99 -19.85 4.37
N LEU A 199 -1.58 -19.61 3.19
CA LEU A 199 -2.62 -20.43 2.58
C LEU A 199 -2.21 -20.78 1.16
N SER A 200 -2.53 -21.97 0.68
CA SER A 200 -2.48 -22.26 -0.75
C SER A 200 -3.52 -21.42 -1.51
N PRO A 201 -3.31 -21.18 -2.82
CA PRO A 201 -4.30 -20.48 -3.65
C PRO A 201 -5.71 -21.08 -3.56
N SER A 202 -5.81 -22.41 -3.54
CA SER A 202 -7.09 -23.13 -3.41
C SER A 202 -7.73 -22.93 -2.04
N GLU A 203 -6.97 -23.05 -0.94
CA GLU A 203 -7.48 -22.78 0.41
C GLU A 203 -7.96 -21.33 0.57
N TYR A 204 -7.21 -20.38 -0.01
CA TYR A 204 -7.61 -18.98 -0.01
C TYR A 204 -8.93 -18.76 -0.75
N ARG A 205 -9.09 -19.33 -1.95
CA ARG A 205 -10.34 -19.24 -2.72
C ARG A 205 -11.53 -19.87 -1.98
N LEU A 206 -11.35 -21.04 -1.37
CA LEU A 206 -12.40 -21.68 -0.58
C LEU A 206 -12.88 -20.77 0.56
N ARG A 207 -11.96 -20.08 1.25
CA ARG A 207 -12.33 -19.12 2.31
C ARG A 207 -13.08 -17.91 1.81
N LEU A 208 -12.82 -17.44 0.58
CA LEU A 208 -13.57 -16.35 -0.02
C LEU A 208 -15.03 -16.74 -0.31
N ASN A 209 -15.26 -17.96 -0.78
CA ASN A 209 -16.59 -18.47 -1.13
C ASN A 209 -17.41 -18.96 0.07
N SER A 210 -16.80 -19.05 1.25
CA SER A 210 -17.45 -19.54 2.48
C SER A 210 -18.00 -18.40 3.37
N ASN A 211 -17.97 -17.16 2.88
CA ASN A 211 -18.56 -15.96 3.50
C ASN A 211 -19.75 -15.48 2.67
#